data_AF-A0A124FVX9-F1
#
_entry.id   AF-A0A124FVX9-F1
#
_cell.length_a   1.000
_cell.length_b   1.000
_cell.length_c   1.000
_cell.angle_alpha   90.00
_cell.angle_beta   90.00
_cell.angle_gamma   90.00
#
_symmetry.space_group_name_H-M   'P 1'
#
loop_
_entity.id
_entity.type
_entity.pdbx_description
1 polymer ?
#
loop_
_entity_poly.entity_id
_entity_poly.type
_entity_poly.pdbx_seq_one_letter_code
_entity_poly.pdbx_strand_id
1 'polypeptide(L)'
;MRRLINAIRDFFYEATDYAIILTVVIAIAIILIWRFNILFSFDVNKNPIQSDEPPPTTEQIPVSTEDPDNPDTTGPSTEDYFEITVVIPPGSSAQSIGDILLNSGLIADRNEFLARVVELKLDTKLKSGNFLVNSDMTLDEIIYKIAQ
;
A
#
# COMPACT_ATOMS: atom_id res chain seq x y z
N MET A 1 0.76 -29.05 59.23
CA MET A 1 0.02 -28.45 58.10
C MET A 1 -0.07 -26.92 58.13
N ARG A 2 0.17 -26.21 59.25
CA ARG A 2 0.16 -24.73 59.29
C ARG A 2 1.34 -24.04 58.56
N ARG A 3 2.46 -24.76 58.38
CA ARG A 3 3.66 -24.23 57.70
C ARG A 3 3.48 -24.11 56.17
N LEU A 4 2.68 -24.99 55.57
CA LEU A 4 2.36 -24.94 54.13
C LEU A 4 1.42 -23.77 53.81
N ILE A 5 0.44 -23.49 54.67
CA ILE A 5 -0.49 -22.37 54.47
C ILE A 5 0.24 -21.01 54.50
N ASN A 6 1.25 -20.87 55.36
CA ASN A 6 2.04 -19.65 55.45
C ASN A 6 3.03 -19.52 54.28
N ALA A 7 3.62 -20.63 53.83
CA ALA A 7 4.49 -20.65 52.66
C ALA A 7 3.73 -20.32 51.36
N ILE A 8 2.49 -20.77 51.24
CA ILE A 8 1.60 -20.37 50.13
C ILE A 8 1.30 -18.86 50.24
N ARG A 9 0.99 -18.35 51.44
CA ARG A 9 0.69 -16.94 51.64
C ARG A 9 1.86 -16.02 51.25
N ASP A 10 3.09 -16.36 51.66
CA ASP A 10 4.29 -15.59 51.31
C ASP A 10 4.62 -15.69 49.81
N PHE A 11 4.39 -16.85 49.19
CA PHE A 11 4.52 -17.02 47.73
C PHE A 11 3.55 -16.12 46.96
N PHE A 12 2.30 -16.00 47.42
CA PHE A 12 1.35 -15.06 46.82
C PHE A 12 1.80 -13.61 47.00
N TYR A 13 2.35 -13.21 48.15
CA TYR A 13 2.81 -11.83 48.35
C TYR A 13 3.98 -11.45 47.44
N GLU A 14 4.96 -12.34 47.25
CA GLU A 14 6.09 -12.11 46.34
C GLU A 14 5.69 -12.25 44.87
N ALA A 15 4.77 -13.16 44.53
CA ALA A 15 4.29 -13.36 43.16
C ALA A 15 3.27 -12.31 42.70
N THR A 16 2.57 -11.62 43.62
CA THR A 16 1.54 -10.65 43.27
C THR A 16 2.10 -9.49 42.45
N ASP A 17 3.30 -9.00 42.77
CA ASP A 17 3.92 -7.90 42.01
C ASP A 17 4.18 -8.29 40.55
N TYR A 18 4.72 -9.50 40.33
CA TYR A 18 4.88 -10.08 38.99
C TYR A 18 3.54 -10.38 38.30
N ALA A 19 2.52 -10.82 39.05
CA ALA A 19 1.19 -11.06 38.52
C ALA A 19 0.52 -9.76 38.06
N ILE A 20 0.74 -8.65 38.79
CA ILE A 20 0.27 -7.32 38.40
C ILE A 20 0.99 -6.87 37.12
N ILE A 21 2.32 -6.98 37.07
CA ILE A 21 3.11 -6.63 35.87
C ILE A 21 2.64 -7.44 34.65
N LEU A 22 2.47 -8.76 34.79
CA LEU A 22 1.98 -9.63 33.73
C LEU A 22 0.58 -9.20 33.24
N THR A 23 -0.31 -8.87 34.17
CA THR A 23 -1.66 -8.39 33.85
C THR A 23 -1.62 -7.07 33.08
N VAL A 24 -0.77 -6.13 33.49
CA VAL A 24 -0.59 -4.84 32.80
C VAL A 24 -0.05 -5.06 31.39
N VAL A 25 0.93 -5.94 31.20
CA VAL A 25 1.47 -6.28 29.88
C VAL A 25 0.39 -6.87 28.97
N ILE A 26 -0.44 -7.79 29.48
CA ILE A 26 -1.57 -8.37 28.73
C ILE A 26 -2.60 -7.30 28.38
N ALA A 27 -2.94 -6.42 29.33
CA ALA A 27 -3.87 -5.32 29.10
C ALA A 27 -3.36 -4.37 28.00
N ILE A 28 -2.06 -4.01 28.02
CA ILE A 28 -1.44 -3.20 26.97
C ILE A 28 -1.52 -3.93 25.62
N ALA A 29 -1.20 -5.23 25.56
CA ALA A 29 -1.28 -6.00 24.32
C ALA A 29 -2.71 -6.03 23.75
N ILE A 30 -3.73 -6.20 24.59
CA ILE A 30 -5.14 -6.16 24.19
C ILE A 30 -5.52 -4.77 23.68
N ILE A 31 -5.11 -3.71 24.37
CA ILE A 31 -5.34 -2.32 23.93
C ILE A 31 -4.70 -2.10 22.57
N LEU A 32 -3.45 -2.55 22.37
CA LEU A 32 -2.74 -2.44 21.10
C LEU A 32 -3.44 -3.21 19.99
N ILE A 33 -3.89 -4.45 20.20
CA ILE A 33 -4.63 -5.22 19.20
C ILE A 33 -5.94 -4.51 18.82
N TRP A 34 -6.68 -4.03 19.81
CA TRP A 34 -7.93 -3.32 19.57
C TRP A 34 -7.71 -1.99 18.85
N ARG A 35 -6.70 -1.22 19.26
CA ARG A 35 -6.33 0.06 18.63
C ARG A 35 -5.70 -0.10 17.24
N PHE A 36 -4.90 -1.13 17.04
CA PHE A 36 -4.25 -1.43 15.76
C PHE A 36 -5.32 -1.72 14.71
N ASN A 37 -6.32 -2.55 15.04
CA ASN A 37 -7.42 -2.80 14.12
C ASN A 37 -8.15 -1.50 13.72
N ILE A 38 -8.35 -0.56 14.65
CA ILE A 38 -9.00 0.74 14.36
C ILE A 38 -8.16 1.65 13.47
N LEU A 39 -6.83 1.67 13.65
CA LEU A 39 -5.94 2.52 12.86
C LEU A 39 -5.70 1.98 11.45
N PHE A 40 -5.66 0.65 11.29
CA PHE A 40 -5.44 0.01 9.99
C PHE A 40 -6.75 -0.35 9.27
N SER A 41 -7.92 -0.26 9.93
CA SER A 41 -9.24 -0.29 9.29
C SER A 41 -9.70 1.10 8.81
N PHE A 42 -8.75 1.97 8.42
CA PHE A 42 -9.08 3.09 7.55
C PHE A 42 -9.43 2.52 6.17
N ASP A 43 -10.61 1.90 6.10
CA ASP A 43 -11.31 1.58 4.87
C ASP A 43 -11.50 2.92 4.18
N VAL A 44 -10.71 3.14 3.13
CA VAL A 44 -10.93 4.21 2.16
C VAL A 44 -12.34 3.98 1.66
N ASN A 45 -13.28 4.72 2.25
CA ASN A 45 -14.67 4.71 1.85
C ASN A 45 -14.68 5.04 0.36
N LYS A 46 -14.95 4.02 -0.47
CA LYS A 46 -15.32 4.16 -1.88
C LYS A 46 -16.72 4.81 -1.99
N ASN A 47 -16.97 5.88 -1.26
CA ASN A 47 -17.96 6.85 -1.69
C ASN A 47 -17.17 7.93 -2.44
N PRO A 48 -17.47 8.14 -3.74
CA PRO A 48 -16.93 9.29 -4.43
C PRO A 48 -17.39 10.51 -3.66
N ILE A 49 -16.44 11.23 -3.05
CA ILE A 49 -16.66 12.62 -2.71
C ILE A 49 -17.03 13.27 -4.03
N GLN A 50 -18.32 13.58 -4.16
CA GLN A 50 -18.89 14.33 -5.25
C GLN A 50 -18.03 15.59 -5.43
N SER A 51 -17.26 15.59 -6.51
CA SER A 51 -16.43 16.72 -6.93
C SER A 51 -17.35 17.85 -7.38
N ASP A 52 -17.75 18.70 -6.45
CA ASP A 52 -18.27 20.03 -6.78
C ASP A 52 -17.11 21.03 -6.78
N GLU A 53 -16.21 20.89 -7.75
CA GLU A 53 -15.39 22.02 -8.22
C GLU A 53 -15.05 21.80 -9.71
N PRO A 54 -15.33 22.79 -10.58
CA PRO A 54 -15.27 22.62 -12.02
C PRO A 54 -13.83 22.46 -12.54
N PRO A 55 -13.64 21.79 -13.68
CA PRO A 55 -12.32 21.49 -14.23
C PRO A 55 -11.60 22.77 -14.67
N PRO A 56 -10.27 22.87 -14.50
CA PRO A 56 -9.49 23.83 -15.26
C PRO A 56 -9.40 23.32 -16.70
N THR A 57 -10.11 24.01 -17.58
CA THR A 57 -9.86 24.04 -19.02
C THR A 57 -8.37 24.27 -19.28
N THR A 58 -7.73 23.36 -20.02
CA THR A 58 -6.56 23.69 -20.83
C THR A 58 -6.79 23.09 -22.21
N GLU A 59 -6.54 23.93 -23.19
CA GLU A 59 -7.07 23.92 -24.53
C GLU A 59 -6.60 22.73 -25.37
N GLN A 60 -7.54 22.17 -26.11
CA GLN A 60 -7.32 21.23 -27.19
C GLN A 60 -6.63 21.96 -28.35
N ILE A 61 -5.52 21.41 -28.84
CA ILE A 61 -4.94 21.75 -30.16
C ILE A 61 -5.29 20.57 -31.10
N PRO A 62 -5.76 20.83 -32.33
CA PRO A 62 -6.68 19.95 -33.03
C PRO A 62 -5.98 18.79 -33.73
N VAL A 63 -6.55 17.58 -33.57
CA VAL A 63 -6.29 16.43 -34.44
C VAL A 63 -7.06 16.67 -35.73
N SER A 64 -6.32 16.87 -36.81
CA SER A 64 -6.85 16.92 -38.17
C SER A 64 -7.16 15.50 -38.64
N THR A 65 -8.41 15.30 -39.03
CA THR A 65 -8.95 14.11 -39.70
C THR A 65 -8.53 14.13 -41.16
N GLU A 66 -7.92 13.05 -41.66
CA GLU A 66 -7.96 12.66 -43.08
C GLU A 66 -7.70 11.14 -43.20
N ASP A 67 -8.62 10.47 -43.89
CA ASP A 67 -8.71 9.05 -44.30
C ASP A 67 -8.73 9.05 -45.86
N PRO A 68 -8.67 7.95 -46.65
CA PRO A 68 -8.09 6.59 -46.56
C PRO A 68 -7.15 6.24 -47.76
N ASP A 69 -6.20 5.27 -47.67
CA ASP A 69 -5.90 4.30 -48.77
C ASP A 69 -4.91 3.16 -48.36
N ASN A 70 -5.43 1.93 -48.40
CA ASN A 70 -4.93 0.55 -48.67
C ASN A 70 -3.40 0.20 -48.84
N PRO A 71 -3.02 -1.10 -48.89
CA PRO A 71 -2.71 -2.07 -47.84
C PRO A 71 -1.26 -2.62 -47.91
N ASP A 72 -0.96 -3.65 -47.11
CA ASP A 72 0.28 -4.45 -47.03
C ASP A 72 1.46 -3.86 -46.22
N THR A 73 1.70 -4.44 -45.04
CA THR A 73 2.87 -5.30 -44.77
C THR A 73 2.74 -5.94 -43.37
N THR A 74 2.48 -7.25 -43.37
CA THR A 74 3.10 -8.32 -42.55
C THR A 74 3.31 -8.12 -41.03
N GLY A 75 2.69 -8.99 -40.21
CA GLY A 75 2.69 -9.02 -38.72
C GLY A 75 4.06 -9.26 -38.02
N PRO A 76 4.10 -9.42 -36.67
CA PRO A 76 3.31 -10.39 -35.90
C PRO A 76 2.70 -9.88 -34.56
N SER A 77 1.68 -10.59 -34.06
CA SER A 77 1.16 -10.63 -32.68
C SER A 77 1.19 -9.31 -31.88
N THR A 78 0.13 -8.53 -31.99
CA THR A 78 -0.23 -7.54 -30.97
C THR A 78 -0.64 -8.31 -29.73
N GLU A 79 0.33 -8.63 -28.87
CA GLU A 79 0.02 -8.83 -27.45
C GLU A 79 -0.68 -7.55 -26.99
N ASP A 80 -1.86 -7.67 -26.41
CA ASP A 80 -2.64 -6.53 -25.94
C ASP A 80 -1.92 -5.87 -24.74
N TYR A 81 -1.05 -4.89 -25.02
CA TYR A 81 -0.43 -4.05 -23.99
C TYR A 81 -1.40 -2.93 -23.63
N PHE A 82 -1.93 -2.94 -22.41
CA PHE A 82 -2.77 -1.86 -21.90
C PHE A 82 -1.93 -0.92 -21.03
N GLU A 83 -1.87 0.35 -21.41
CA GLU A 83 -1.26 1.39 -20.58
C GLU A 83 -2.22 1.77 -19.44
N ILE A 84 -1.79 1.58 -18.19
CA ILE A 84 -2.56 1.90 -16.99
C ILE A 84 -1.94 3.14 -16.35
N THR A 85 -2.76 4.16 -16.11
CA THR A 85 -2.35 5.33 -15.33
C THR A 85 -2.56 5.06 -13.85
N VAL A 86 -1.47 5.12 -13.08
CA VAL A 86 -1.48 5.02 -11.62
C VAL A 86 -1.41 6.41 -11.01
N VAL A 87 -2.28 6.69 -10.06
CA VAL A 87 -2.30 7.94 -9.31
C VAL A 87 -1.76 7.67 -7.90
N ILE A 88 -0.62 8.26 -7.56
CA ILE A 88 0.00 8.17 -6.23
C ILE A 88 -0.22 9.49 -5.49
N PRO A 89 -1.03 9.53 -4.42
CA PRO A 89 -1.26 10.74 -3.63
C PRO A 89 0.01 11.28 -2.96
N PRO A 90 0.12 12.60 -2.75
CA PRO A 90 1.23 13.20 -2.00
C PRO A 90 1.24 12.71 -0.55
N GLY A 91 2.45 12.48 -0.02
CA GLY A 91 2.64 11.97 1.34
C GLY A 91 2.34 10.47 1.50
N SER A 92 2.06 9.74 0.43
CA SER A 92 1.88 8.28 0.47
C SER A 92 3.14 7.58 0.95
N SER A 93 2.96 6.63 1.87
CA SER A 93 4.04 5.76 2.32
C SER A 93 4.35 4.69 1.28
N ALA A 94 5.54 4.08 1.34
CA ALA A 94 5.88 2.95 0.45
C ALA A 94 4.86 1.81 0.53
N GLN A 95 4.26 1.59 1.70
CA GLN A 95 3.19 0.60 1.90
C GLN A 95 1.94 0.96 1.12
N SER A 96 1.47 2.21 1.27
CA SER A 96 0.29 2.72 0.56
C SER A 96 0.49 2.71 -0.96
N ILE A 97 1.69 3.00 -1.44
CA ILE A 97 2.04 2.91 -2.87
C ILE A 97 1.93 1.46 -3.35
N GLY A 98 2.47 0.51 -2.60
CA GLY A 98 2.33 -0.91 -2.92
C GLY A 98 0.87 -1.37 -2.93
N ASP A 99 0.03 -0.90 -2.01
CA ASP A 99 -1.40 -1.20 -2.02
C ASP A 99 -2.10 -0.64 -3.28
N ILE A 100 -1.75 0.57 -3.71
CA ILE A 100 -2.29 1.19 -4.94
C ILE A 100 -1.91 0.34 -6.17
N LEU A 101 -0.64 -0.05 -6.27
CA LEU A 101 -0.13 -0.85 -7.39
C LEU A 101 -0.74 -2.25 -7.43
N LEU A 102 -0.96 -2.87 -6.27
CA LEU A 102 -1.60 -4.17 -6.15
C LEU A 102 -3.07 -4.10 -6.58
N ASN A 103 -3.79 -3.07 -6.12
CA ASN A 103 -5.18 -2.85 -6.50
C ASN A 103 -5.37 -2.51 -7.98
N SER A 104 -4.38 -1.90 -8.63
CA SER A 104 -4.37 -1.68 -10.07
C SER A 104 -3.90 -2.90 -10.88
N GLY A 105 -3.52 -4.00 -10.22
CA GLY A 105 -3.04 -5.23 -10.87
C GLY A 105 -1.66 -5.12 -11.50
N LEU A 106 -0.87 -4.09 -11.13
CA LEU A 106 0.47 -3.86 -11.68
C LEU A 106 1.56 -4.64 -10.94
N ILE A 107 1.29 -5.05 -9.71
CA ILE A 107 2.16 -5.94 -8.94
C ILE A 107 1.34 -7.11 -8.41
N ALA A 108 1.97 -8.27 -8.28
CA ALA A 108 1.31 -9.47 -7.75
C ALA A 108 1.24 -9.46 -6.21
N ASP A 109 2.25 -8.90 -5.56
CA ASP A 109 2.37 -8.89 -4.11
C ASP A 109 3.00 -7.57 -3.61
N ARG A 110 2.34 -6.94 -2.65
CA ARG A 110 2.79 -5.69 -2.02
C ARG A 110 4.08 -5.88 -1.22
N ASN A 111 4.21 -6.97 -0.47
CA ASN A 111 5.38 -7.24 0.34
C ASN A 111 6.61 -7.50 -0.55
N GLU A 112 6.43 -8.12 -1.71
CA GLU A 112 7.48 -8.27 -2.72
C GLU A 112 7.96 -6.92 -3.25
N PHE A 113 7.03 -6.02 -3.59
CA PHE A 113 7.35 -4.64 -3.94
C PHE A 113 8.13 -3.92 -2.83
N LEU A 114 7.65 -3.98 -1.58
CA LEU A 114 8.32 -3.34 -0.45
C LEU A 114 9.74 -3.88 -0.22
N ALA A 115 9.92 -5.20 -0.33
CA ALA A 115 11.23 -5.82 -0.21
C ALA A 115 12.16 -5.33 -1.33
N ARG A 116 11.69 -5.30 -2.58
CA ARG A 116 12.48 -4.82 -3.72
C ARG A 116 12.84 -3.35 -3.63
N VAL A 117 11.92 -2.49 -3.24
CA VAL A 117 12.18 -1.06 -3.05
C VAL A 117 13.29 -0.81 -2.02
N VAL A 118 13.30 -1.58 -0.92
CA VAL A 118 14.35 -1.51 0.11
C VAL A 118 15.68 -2.06 -0.42
N GLU A 119 15.66 -3.18 -1.14
CA GLU A 119 16.85 -3.78 -1.74
C GLU A 119 17.52 -2.83 -2.74
N LEU A 120 16.72 -2.10 -3.52
CA LEU A 120 17.16 -1.08 -4.47
C LEU A 120 17.53 0.27 -3.81
N LYS A 121 17.29 0.43 -2.50
CA LYS A 121 17.49 1.69 -1.74
C LYS A 121 16.74 2.88 -2.34
N LEU A 122 15.52 2.62 -2.83
CA LEU A 122 14.62 3.62 -3.44
C LEU A 122 13.43 3.96 -2.53
N ASP A 123 13.35 3.37 -1.35
CA ASP A 123 12.31 3.56 -0.32
C ASP A 123 12.04 5.02 0.02
N THR A 124 13.09 5.84 0.06
CA THR A 124 13.00 7.27 0.34
C THR A 124 12.81 8.16 -0.90
N LYS A 125 12.86 7.57 -2.10
CA LYS A 125 12.84 8.29 -3.38
C LYS A 125 11.51 8.19 -4.13
N LEU A 126 10.61 7.31 -3.69
CA LEU A 126 9.28 7.18 -4.28
C LEU A 126 8.55 8.52 -4.31
N LYS A 127 8.06 8.91 -5.48
CA LYS A 127 7.35 10.18 -5.70
C LYS A 127 5.85 9.97 -5.80
N SER A 128 5.14 11.03 -5.45
CA SER A 128 3.71 11.19 -5.73
C SER A 128 3.49 11.80 -7.10
N GLY A 129 2.43 11.39 -7.80
CA GLY A 129 2.11 11.87 -9.13
C GLY A 129 1.30 10.85 -9.94
N ASN A 130 1.13 11.17 -11.22
CA ASN A 130 0.49 10.28 -12.18
C ASN A 130 1.58 9.57 -12.99
N PHE A 131 1.63 8.25 -12.91
CA PHE A 131 2.62 7.44 -13.61
C PHE A 131 1.91 6.58 -14.65
N LEU A 132 2.37 6.68 -15.89
CA LEU A 132 1.93 5.79 -16.96
C LEU A 132 2.78 4.52 -16.89
N VAL A 133 2.13 3.40 -16.60
CA VAL A 133 2.77 2.10 -16.41
C VAL A 133 2.14 1.11 -17.39
N ASN A 134 2.96 0.28 -18.02
CA ASN A 134 2.51 -0.76 -18.94
C ASN A 134 2.43 -2.10 -18.21
N SER A 135 1.48 -2.96 -18.57
CA SER A 135 1.27 -4.27 -17.97
C SER A 135 2.42 -5.26 -18.21
N ASP A 136 3.31 -4.98 -19.17
CA ASP A 136 4.51 -5.78 -19.42
C ASP A 136 5.72 -5.39 -18.55
N MET A 137 5.65 -4.25 -17.86
CA MET A 137 6.77 -3.74 -17.07
C MET A 137 7.06 -4.67 -15.90
N THR A 138 8.34 -4.92 -15.69
CA THR A 138 8.80 -5.66 -14.53
C THR A 138 8.62 -4.85 -13.25
N LEU A 139 8.57 -5.56 -12.11
CA LEU A 139 8.47 -4.93 -10.78
C LEU A 139 9.54 -3.83 -10.58
N ASP A 140 10.76 -4.10 -11.01
CA ASP A 140 11.88 -3.16 -10.86
C ASP A 140 11.68 -1.91 -11.73
N GLU A 141 11.20 -2.06 -12.97
CA GLU A 141 10.90 -0.93 -13.87
C GLU A 141 9.80 -0.04 -13.32
N ILE A 142 8.76 -0.64 -12.74
CA ILE A 142 7.68 0.10 -12.06
C ILE A 142 8.26 0.90 -10.89
N ILE A 143 9.15 0.29 -10.09
CA ILE A 143 9.82 0.98 -8.99
C ILE A 143 10.65 2.16 -9.51
N TYR A 144 11.43 1.97 -10.57
CA TYR A 144 12.23 3.06 -11.16
C TYR A 144 11.37 4.20 -11.71
N LYS A 145 10.24 3.88 -12.34
CA LYS A 145 9.29 4.88 -12.84
C LYS A 145 8.73 5.75 -11.71
N ILE A 146 8.42 5.15 -10.57
CA ILE A 146 7.83 5.85 -9.42
C ILE A 146 8.90 6.59 -8.59
N ALA A 147 10.15 6.09 -8.59
CA ALA A 147 11.26 6.69 -7.84
C ALA A 147 11.96 7.86 -8.56
N GLN A 148 11.46 8.28 -9.73
CA GLN A 148 12.06 9.29 -10.58
C GLN A 148 11.77 10.73 -10.15
#